data_AF-A0A7W0KBH9-F1
#
_entry.id   AF-A0A7W0KBH9-F1
#
_cell.length_a   1.000
_cell.length_b   1.000
_cell.length_c   1.000
_cell.angle_alpha   90.00
_cell.angle_beta   90.00
_cell.angle_gamma   90.00
#
_symmetry.space_group_name_H-M   'P 1'
#
loop_
_entity.id
_entity.type
_entity.pdbx_description
1 polymer ?
#
loop_
_entity_poly.entity_id
_entity_poly.type
_entity_poly.pdbx_seq_one_letter_code
_entity_poly.pdbx_strand_id
1 'polypeptide(L)' 'MADGLSNTDIADRLQISEKTVRNHASNLFDKLGVWSRAQATVFARDHGFSR' A
#
# COMPACT_ATOMS: atom_id res chain seq x y z
N MET A 1 10.73 5.32 3.67
CA MET A 1 9.89 5.21 2.46
C MET A 1 9.45 3.76 2.39
N ALA A 2 8.15 3.47 2.20
CA ALA A 2 7.73 2.15 1.75
C ALA A 2 8.68 1.74 0.61
N ASP A 3 9.41 0.63 0.75
CA ASP A 3 10.71 0.27 0.12
C ASP A 3 10.84 0.32 -1.42
N GLY A 4 10.03 1.10 -2.15
CA GLY A 4 9.99 1.08 -3.60
C GLY A 4 9.46 -0.22 -4.18
N LEU A 5 9.09 -1.19 -3.32
CA LEU A 5 8.56 -2.48 -3.72
C LEU A 5 7.31 -2.27 -4.58
N SER A 6 7.41 -2.77 -5.81
CA SER A 6 6.28 -2.87 -6.72
C SER A 6 5.27 -3.88 -6.18
N ASN A 7 4.03 -3.84 -6.69
CA ASN A 7 3.05 -4.85 -6.32
C ASN A 7 3.53 -6.27 -6.68
N THR A 8 4.38 -6.39 -7.70
CA THR A 8 5.02 -7.63 -8.12
C THR A 8 6.01 -8.14 -7.06
N ASP A 9 6.87 -7.27 -6.52
CA ASP A 9 7.82 -7.67 -5.48
C ASP A 9 7.09 -8.10 -4.19
N ILE A 10 5.99 -7.41 -3.86
CA ILE A 10 5.13 -7.77 -2.72
C ILE A 10 4.42 -9.09 -2.98
N ALA A 11 3.92 -9.30 -4.20
CA ALA A 11 3.27 -10.53 -4.64
C ALA A 11 4.22 -11.73 -4.52
N ASP A 12 5.45 -11.59 -5.02
CA ASP A 12 6.48 -12.63 -4.96
C ASP A 12 6.88 -12.94 -3.51
N ARG A 13 7.08 -11.91 -2.70
CA ARG A 13 7.47 -12.06 -1.28
C ARG A 13 6.38 -12.73 -0.45
N LEU A 14 5.12 -12.43 -0.74
CA LEU A 14 3.96 -12.99 -0.03
C LEU A 14 3.41 -14.25 -0.71
N GLN A 15 3.98 -14.68 -1.84
CA GLN A 15 3.53 -15.82 -2.66
C GLN A 15 2.04 -15.71 -3.04
N ILE A 16 1.57 -14.50 -3.37
CA ILE A 16 0.20 -14.20 -3.79
C ILE A 16 0.20 -13.52 -5.16
N SER A 17 -0.96 -13.45 -5.82
CA SER A 17 -1.05 -12.72 -7.09
C SER A 17 -0.95 -11.21 -6.91
N GLU A 18 -0.40 -10.49 -7.89
CA GLU A 18 -0.38 -9.02 -7.91
C GLU A 18 -1.82 -8.43 -7.81
N LYS A 19 -2.80 -9.12 -8.38
CA LYS A 19 -4.22 -8.75 -8.22
C LYS A 19 -4.66 -8.80 -6.75
N THR A 20 -4.23 -9.81 -6.01
CA THR A 20 -4.49 -9.94 -4.56
C THR A 20 -3.82 -8.81 -3.79
N VAL A 21 -2.57 -8.45 -4.12
CA VAL A 21 -1.88 -7.30 -3.52
C VAL A 21 -2.67 -6.00 -3.76
N ARG A 22 -3.11 -5.76 -5.00
CA ARG A 22 -3.94 -4.58 -5.34
C ARG A 22 -5.23 -4.54 -4.55
N ASN A 23 -5.93 -5.68 -4.41
CA ASN A 23 -7.15 -5.75 -3.60
C ASN A 23 -6.87 -5.43 -2.13
N HIS A 24 -5.78 -5.94 -1.55
CA HIS A 24 -5.39 -5.61 -0.19
C HIS A 24 -5.06 -4.12 -0.03
N ALA A 25 -4.36 -3.52 -1.00
CA ALA A 25 -4.07 -2.10 -1.01
C ALA A 25 -5.35 -1.26 -1.12
N SER A 26 -6.30 -1.61 -2.00
CA SER A 26 -7.60 -0.94 -2.09
C SER A 26 -8.39 -1.03 -0.80
N ASN A 27 -8.47 -2.22 -0.19
CA ASN A 27 -9.15 -2.39 1.10
C ASN A 27 -8.48 -1.60 2.23
N LEU A 28 -7.15 -1.47 2.19
CA LEU A 28 -6.41 -0.63 3.13
C LEU A 28 -6.73 0.86 2.88
N PHE A 29 -6.75 1.29 1.63
CA PHE A 29 -7.07 2.66 1.26
C PHE A 29 -8.48 3.05 1.67
N ASP A 30 -9.47 2.18 1.44
CA ASP A 30 -10.85 2.37 1.89
C ASP A 30 -10.94 2.53 3.42
N LYS A 31 -10.20 1.69 4.18
CA LYS A 31 -10.14 1.79 5.64
C LYS A 31 -9.47 3.06 6.14
N LEU A 32 -8.52 3.59 5.37
CA LEU A 32 -7.82 4.84 5.66
C LEU A 32 -8.54 6.07 5.08
N GLY A 33 -9.64 5.90 4.34
CA GLY A 33 -10.36 6.98 3.67
C GLY A 33 -9.59 7.67 2.53
N VAL A 34 -8.57 7.00 1.98
CA VAL A 34 -7.73 7.52 0.89
C VAL A 34 -8.03 6.78 -0.41
N TRP A 35 -7.73 7.40 -1.55
CA TRP A 35 -8.13 6.89 -2.87
C TRP A 35 -6.95 6.45 -3.74
N SER A 36 -5.71 6.70 -3.27
CA SER A 36 -4.51 6.37 -4.03
C SER A 36 -3.31 6.11 -3.13
N ARG A 37 -2.31 5.42 -3.66
CA ARG A 37 -1.02 5.19 -2.99
C ARG A 37 -0.33 6.51 -2.61
N ALA A 38 -0.48 7.56 -3.42
CA ALA A 38 0.06 8.88 -3.11
C ALA A 38 -0.65 9.49 -1.90
N GLN A 39 -1.98 9.44 -1.86
CA GLN A 39 -2.75 9.90 -0.70
C GLN A 39 -2.47 9.05 0.54
N ALA A 40 -2.34 7.73 0.41
CA ALA A 40 -1.95 6.85 1.51
C ALA A 40 -0.55 7.17 2.04
N THR A 41 0.38 7.57 1.16
CA THR A 41 1.72 8.02 1.56
C THR A 41 1.62 9.34 2.33
N VAL A 42 0.82 10.30 1.87
CA VAL A 42 0.58 11.56 2.58
C VAL A 42 -0.09 11.31 3.94
N PHE A 43 -1.12 10.47 3.98
CA PHE A 43 -1.78 10.05 5.21
C PHE A 43 -0.80 9.40 6.18
N ALA A 44 0.05 8.49 5.71
CA ALA A 44 1.08 7.86 6.53
C ALA A 44 2.10 8.86 7.08
N ARG A 45 2.45 9.90 6.31
CA ARG A 45 3.31 10.99 6.76
C ARG A 45 2.64 11.85 7.83
N ASP A 46 1.39 12.21 7.59
CA ASP A 46 0.60 13.07 8.48
C ASP A 46 0.33 12.39 9.84
N HIS A 47 0.04 11.09 9.81
CA HIS A 47 -0.19 10.27 11.01
C HIS A 47 1.10 9.69 11.64
N GLY A 48 2.29 10.10 11.19
CA GLY A 48 3.58 9.68 11.77
C GLY A 48 3.98 8.22 11.52
N PHE A 49 3.31 7.51 10.61
CA PHE A 49 3.65 6.14 10.20
C PHE A 49 4.89 6.07 9.29
N SER A 50 5.35 7.19 8.74
CA SER A 50 6.61 7.26 7.98
C SER A 50 7.72 7.87 8.83
N ARG A 51 8.44 7.03 9.57
CA ARG A 51 9.76 7.39 10.11
C ARG A 51 10.82 6.47 9.51
#